data_AF-A0A368U958-F1
#
_entry.id   AF-A0A368U958-F1
#
_cell.length_a   1.000
_cell.length_b   1.000
_cell.length_c   1.000
_cell.angle_alpha   90.00
_cell.angle_beta   90.00
_cell.angle_gamma   90.00
#
_symmetry.space_group_name_H-M   'P 1'
#
loop_
_entity.id
_entity.type
_entity.pdbx_description
1 polymer ?
#
loop_
_entity_poly.entity_id
_entity_poly.type
_entity_poly.pdbx_seq_one_letter_code
_entity_poly.pdbx_strand_id
1 'polypeptide(L)'
;MHDDPIVISHNALTSRRFFDTRFPAHARLRWGCSARDLDWHKRYGYQGKILETLCMQTGAFYESGRSINEAAALAWLLNRHSCMVSQLLARADQDETLVDAFGLPLEQKATVRQAGFEWVADGRGKRLHKRVPFDQAESLQQWLTGLGAVPGLVTLDCRSRFAAM
;
A
#
# COMPACT_ATOMS: atom_id res chain seq x y z
N MET A 1 -10.37 0.75 -24.41
CA MET A 1 -9.10 1.08 -23.74
C MET A 1 -9.30 2.48 -23.17
N HIS A 2 -9.57 2.59 -21.87
CA HIS A 2 -9.83 3.91 -21.28
C HIS A 2 -8.50 4.64 -21.10
N ASP A 3 -8.46 5.91 -21.48
CA ASP A 3 -7.33 6.82 -21.37
C ASP A 3 -7.13 7.25 -19.90
N ASP A 4 -6.88 6.25 -19.03
CA ASP A 4 -6.82 6.40 -17.57
C ASP A 4 -5.51 5.78 -17.04
N PRO A 5 -4.40 6.54 -17.13
CA PRO A 5 -3.08 6.03 -16.84
C PRO A 5 -2.88 5.71 -15.35
N ILE A 6 -2.00 4.73 -15.10
CA ILE A 6 -1.56 4.33 -13.76
C ILE A 6 -0.09 4.69 -13.57
N VAL A 7 0.23 5.25 -12.41
CA VAL A 7 1.59 5.48 -11.94
C VAL A 7 2.01 4.28 -11.09
N ILE A 8 3.12 3.65 -11.44
CA ILE A 8 3.69 2.54 -10.68
C ILE A 8 4.99 3.03 -10.05
N SER A 9 5.14 2.84 -8.73
CA SER A 9 6.41 3.09 -8.06
C SER A 9 6.78 1.99 -7.07
N HIS A 10 8.07 1.92 -6.76
CA HIS A 10 8.59 1.06 -5.70
C HIS A 10 8.53 1.85 -4.38
N ASN A 11 7.44 1.66 -3.62
CA ASN A 11 7.02 2.45 -2.45
C ASN A 11 6.19 3.72 -2.76
N ALA A 12 4.95 3.49 -3.23
CA ALA A 12 4.02 4.56 -3.61
C ALA A 12 3.63 5.50 -2.47
N LEU A 13 3.63 5.07 -1.20
CA LEU A 13 3.32 5.97 -0.08
C LEU A 13 4.26 7.18 -0.03
N THR A 14 5.56 6.94 -0.27
CA THR A 14 6.57 8.00 -0.29
C THR A 14 6.53 8.76 -1.62
N SER A 15 6.57 8.04 -2.74
CA SER A 15 6.63 8.67 -4.07
C SER A 15 5.44 9.59 -4.32
N ARG A 16 4.23 9.15 -3.92
CA ARG A 16 3.01 9.89 -4.16
C ARG A 16 2.93 11.19 -3.36
N ARG A 17 3.39 11.19 -2.11
CA ARG A 17 3.43 12.41 -1.30
C ARG A 17 4.22 13.53 -2.01
N PHE A 18 5.39 13.20 -2.57
CA PHE A 18 6.20 14.16 -3.32
C PHE A 18 5.56 14.52 -4.67
N PHE A 19 5.00 13.54 -5.37
CA PHE A 19 4.33 13.75 -6.65
C PHE A 19 3.14 14.69 -6.54
N ASP A 20 2.22 14.45 -5.59
CA ASP A 20 1.01 15.26 -5.41
C ASP A 20 1.36 16.71 -5.04
N THR A 21 2.44 16.91 -4.28
CA THR A 21 2.97 18.25 -3.98
C THR A 21 3.46 18.98 -5.23
N ARG A 22 4.17 18.27 -6.11
CA ARG A 22 4.79 18.86 -7.30
C ARG A 22 3.83 19.02 -8.48
N PHE A 23 2.81 18.15 -8.53
CA PHE A 23 1.89 17.98 -9.65
C PHE A 23 0.43 17.86 -9.19
N PRO A 24 -0.14 18.89 -8.52
CA PRO A 24 -1.48 18.82 -7.95
C PRO A 24 -2.58 18.55 -8.98
N ALA A 25 -2.40 18.98 -10.24
CA ALA A 25 -3.33 18.72 -11.34
C ALA A 25 -3.47 17.21 -11.68
N HIS A 26 -2.55 16.37 -11.20
CA HIS A 26 -2.51 14.93 -11.45
C HIS A 26 -2.88 14.09 -10.21
N ALA A 27 -3.46 14.71 -9.17
CA ALA A 27 -3.84 14.02 -7.93
C ALA A 27 -4.84 12.87 -8.12
N ARG A 28 -5.56 12.86 -9.24
CA ARG A 28 -6.53 11.81 -9.59
C ARG A 28 -5.93 10.62 -10.32
N LEU A 29 -4.63 10.57 -10.63
CA LEU A 29 -4.04 9.39 -11.28
C LEU A 29 -4.21 8.13 -10.43
N ARG A 30 -4.28 6.96 -11.10
CA ARG A 30 -4.27 5.66 -10.41
C ARG A 30 -2.85 5.38 -9.93
N TRP A 31 -2.71 4.68 -8.81
CA TRP A 31 -1.40 4.32 -8.26
C TRP A 31 -1.27 2.83 -7.92
N GLY A 32 -0.15 2.24 -8.34
CA GLY A 32 0.31 0.90 -7.98
C GLY A 32 1.63 0.96 -7.20
N CYS A 33 1.79 0.06 -6.23
CA CYS A 33 3.03 -0.03 -5.44
C CYS A 33 3.66 -1.41 -5.60
N SER A 34 4.79 -1.50 -6.30
CA SER A 34 5.46 -2.80 -6.48
C SER A 34 5.93 -3.42 -5.17
N ALA A 35 6.34 -2.62 -4.19
CA ALA A 35 6.79 -3.11 -2.89
C ALA A 35 5.65 -3.72 -2.03
N ARG A 36 4.40 -3.34 -2.28
CA ARG A 36 3.24 -3.76 -1.50
C ARG A 36 2.33 -4.73 -2.24
N ASP A 37 2.07 -4.45 -3.51
CA ASP A 37 1.04 -5.14 -4.30
C ASP A 37 1.59 -6.44 -4.95
N LEU A 38 2.92 -6.63 -4.97
CA LEU A 38 3.57 -7.86 -5.41
C LEU A 38 4.06 -8.71 -4.23
N ASP A 39 3.83 -10.02 -4.33
CA ASP A 39 4.35 -11.01 -3.39
C ASP A 39 5.72 -11.49 -3.86
N TRP A 40 6.75 -10.67 -3.63
CA TRP A 40 8.13 -10.93 -4.05
C TRP A 40 8.65 -12.27 -3.55
N HIS A 41 8.26 -12.69 -2.34
CA HIS A 41 8.78 -13.91 -1.73
C HIS A 41 8.01 -15.15 -2.15
N LYS A 42 6.72 -15.29 -1.82
CA LYS A 42 6.02 -16.56 -2.03
C LYS A 42 5.76 -16.85 -3.50
N ARG A 43 5.51 -15.81 -4.30
CA ARG A 43 5.15 -15.97 -5.72
C ARG A 43 6.38 -15.96 -6.63
N TYR A 44 7.38 -15.15 -6.31
CA TYR A 44 8.53 -14.92 -7.21
C TYR A 44 9.86 -15.42 -6.64
N GLY A 45 9.91 -15.91 -5.40
CA GLY A 45 11.09 -16.53 -4.80
C GLY A 45 12.16 -15.55 -4.31
N TYR A 46 11.88 -14.25 -4.28
CA TYR A 46 12.85 -13.24 -3.85
C TYR A 46 12.85 -13.04 -2.33
N GLN A 47 14.03 -12.72 -1.81
CA GLN A 47 14.23 -12.37 -0.41
C GLN A 47 14.01 -10.87 -0.19
N GLY A 48 12.98 -10.54 0.58
CA GLY A 48 12.62 -9.15 0.89
C GLY A 48 11.97 -8.42 -0.28
N LYS A 49 11.85 -7.09 -0.11
CA LYS A 49 11.17 -6.20 -1.06
C LYS A 49 11.95 -4.93 -1.36
N ILE A 50 13.22 -4.84 -0.94
CA ILE A 50 14.07 -3.67 -1.19
C ILE A 50 14.53 -3.72 -2.65
N LEU A 51 14.35 -2.64 -3.40
CA LEU A 51 14.61 -2.59 -4.84
C LEU A 51 16.03 -3.04 -5.21
N GLU A 52 17.05 -2.57 -4.49
CA GLU A 52 18.45 -2.95 -4.68
C GLU A 52 18.66 -4.46 -4.49
N THR A 53 18.08 -5.04 -3.44
CA THR A 53 18.18 -6.48 -3.16
C THR A 53 17.45 -7.31 -4.20
N LEU A 54 16.31 -6.84 -4.71
CA LEU A 54 15.58 -7.49 -5.79
C LEU A 54 16.40 -7.51 -7.07
N CYS A 55 17.03 -6.38 -7.45
CA CYS A 55 17.92 -6.31 -8.61
C CYS A 55 19.13 -7.25 -8.43
N MET A 56 19.77 -7.19 -7.27
CA MET A 56 20.94 -8.02 -6.97
C MET A 56 20.64 -9.52 -7.08
N GLN A 57 19.49 -9.98 -6.58
CA GLN A 57 19.07 -11.39 -6.68
C GLN A 57 18.80 -11.86 -8.12
N THR A 58 18.67 -10.92 -9.05
CA THR A 58 18.54 -11.20 -10.48
C THR A 58 19.84 -10.96 -11.27
N GLY A 59 20.94 -10.61 -10.59
CA GLY A 59 22.21 -10.28 -11.22
C GLY A 59 22.27 -8.89 -11.86
N ALA A 60 21.29 -8.02 -11.59
CA ALA A 60 21.26 -6.65 -12.08
C ALA A 60 21.70 -5.65 -10.99
N PHE A 61 22.27 -4.53 -11.45
CA PHE A 61 22.76 -3.46 -10.59
C PHE A 61 22.38 -2.11 -11.19
N TYR A 62 22.18 -1.12 -10.33
CA TYR A 62 21.94 0.26 -10.74
C TYR A 62 22.53 1.21 -9.68
N GLU A 63 22.79 2.46 -10.07
CA GLU A 63 23.21 3.50 -9.13
C GLU A 63 21.98 4.08 -8.42
N SER A 64 21.88 3.86 -7.10
CA SER A 64 20.80 4.39 -6.28
C SER A 64 20.98 5.88 -5.95
N GLY A 65 19.91 6.52 -5.45
CA GLY A 65 19.89 7.96 -5.15
C GLY A 65 19.39 8.85 -6.29
N ARG A 66 19.16 8.29 -7.48
CA ARG A 66 18.47 8.99 -8.58
C ARG A 66 17.17 8.28 -8.93
N SER A 67 16.07 9.02 -8.88
CA SER A 67 14.72 8.49 -9.15
C SER A 67 14.57 7.89 -10.56
N ILE A 68 15.29 8.42 -11.55
CA ILE A 68 15.28 7.88 -12.92
C ILE A 68 15.91 6.49 -13.00
N ASN A 69 16.97 6.24 -12.23
CA ASN A 69 17.64 4.93 -12.19
C ASN A 69 16.75 3.91 -11.47
N GLU A 70 16.10 4.31 -10.37
CA GLU A 70 15.15 3.47 -9.64
C GLU A 70 13.93 3.12 -10.51
N ALA A 71 13.42 4.09 -11.28
CA ALA A 71 12.33 3.85 -12.22
C ALA A 71 12.73 2.85 -13.32
N ALA A 72 13.93 3.00 -13.89
CA ALA A 72 14.45 2.08 -14.89
C ALA A 72 14.69 0.67 -14.31
N ALA A 73 15.26 0.57 -13.10
CA ALA A 73 15.47 -0.69 -12.40
C ALA A 73 14.15 -1.40 -12.08
N LEU A 74 13.14 -0.65 -11.64
CA LEU A 74 11.79 -1.18 -11.42
C LEU A 74 11.17 -1.68 -12.74
N ALA A 75 11.23 -0.88 -13.81
CA ALA A 75 10.69 -1.28 -15.10
C ALA A 75 11.35 -2.57 -15.62
N TRP A 76 12.66 -2.68 -15.47
CA TRP A 76 13.41 -3.89 -15.80
C TRP A 76 12.96 -5.10 -14.97
N LEU A 77 12.79 -4.95 -13.64
CA LEU A 77 12.28 -6.01 -12.77
C LEU A 77 10.87 -6.46 -13.15
N LEU A 78 9.96 -5.52 -13.41
CA LEU A 78 8.58 -5.84 -13.78
C LEU A 78 8.49 -6.58 -15.12
N ASN A 79 9.50 -6.45 -15.99
CA ASN A 79 9.58 -7.18 -17.25
C ASN A 79 10.16 -8.59 -17.10
N ARG A 80 10.65 -8.99 -15.92
CA ARG A 80 11.20 -10.34 -15.68
C ARG A 80 10.14 -11.42 -15.75
N HIS A 81 8.91 -11.08 -15.35
CA HIS A 81 7.76 -11.98 -15.39
C HIS A 81 6.59 -11.25 -16.02
N SER A 82 6.06 -11.78 -17.13
CA SER A 82 4.94 -11.17 -17.86
C SER A 82 3.69 -10.94 -16.98
N CYS A 83 3.53 -11.70 -15.90
CA CYS A 83 2.40 -11.57 -15.00
C CYS A 83 2.53 -10.47 -13.93
N MET A 84 3.73 -9.90 -13.68
CA MET A 84 3.91 -8.90 -12.62
C MET A 84 3.09 -7.64 -12.86
N VAL A 85 3.15 -7.08 -14.07
CA VAL A 85 2.36 -5.89 -14.43
C VAL A 85 0.87 -6.21 -14.34
N SER A 86 0.42 -7.37 -14.84
CA SER A 86 -0.98 -7.77 -14.72
C SER A 86 -1.45 -7.90 -13.27
N GLN A 87 -0.59 -8.41 -12.37
CA GLN A 87 -0.88 -8.49 -10.95
C GLN A 87 -0.98 -7.10 -10.32
N LEU A 88 -0.09 -6.18 -10.68
CA LEU A 88 -0.14 -4.79 -10.21
C LEU A 88 -1.45 -4.11 -10.63
N LEU A 89 -1.86 -4.28 -11.88
CA LEU A 89 -3.12 -3.73 -12.40
C LEU A 89 -4.32 -4.34 -11.66
N ALA A 90 -4.36 -5.67 -11.54
CA ALA A 90 -5.43 -6.36 -10.82
C ALA A 90 -5.51 -5.95 -9.34
N ARG A 91 -4.37 -5.72 -8.69
CA ARG A 91 -4.31 -5.21 -7.32
C ARG A 91 -4.68 -3.74 -7.23
N ALA A 92 -4.42 -2.93 -8.25
CA ALA A 92 -4.89 -1.55 -8.30
C ALA A 92 -6.42 -1.50 -8.43
N ASP A 93 -7.02 -2.42 -9.17
CA ASP A 93 -8.48 -2.51 -9.34
C ASP A 93 -9.23 -3.09 -8.13
N GLN A 94 -8.52 -3.46 -7.06
CA GLN A 94 -9.11 -3.93 -5.82
C GLN A 94 -9.15 -2.80 -4.80
N ASP A 95 -10.36 -2.38 -4.43
CA ASP A 95 -10.56 -1.46 -3.34
C ASP A 95 -10.23 -2.12 -1.99
N GLU A 96 -9.55 -1.36 -1.15
CA GLU A 96 -9.24 -1.73 0.23
C GLU A 96 -10.12 -0.89 1.16
N THR A 97 -10.33 -1.34 2.39
CA THR A 97 -10.92 -0.53 3.45
C THR A 97 -9.90 -0.34 4.55
N LEU A 98 -9.64 0.92 4.92
CA LEU A 98 -8.96 1.25 6.16
C LEU A 98 -9.97 1.20 7.30
N VAL A 99 -9.72 0.32 8.25
CA VAL A 99 -10.49 0.18 9.48
C VAL A 99 -9.71 0.83 10.60
N ASP A 100 -10.26 1.91 11.14
CA ASP A 100 -9.73 2.66 12.27
C ASP A 100 -10.45 2.22 13.56
N ALA A 101 -9.73 2.10 14.67
CA ALA A 101 -10.24 1.76 15.99
C ALA A 101 -9.98 2.92 16.97
N PHE A 102 -10.97 3.79 17.16
CA PHE A 102 -10.92 4.92 18.08
C PHE A 102 -11.41 4.54 19.48
N GLY A 103 -10.92 5.24 20.50
CA GLY A 103 -11.43 5.10 21.87
C GLY A 103 -11.27 3.69 22.47
N LEU A 104 -10.38 2.86 21.90
CA LEU A 104 -10.20 1.49 22.35
C LEU A 104 -9.75 1.44 23.82
N PRO A 105 -10.43 0.64 24.68
CA PRO A 105 -10.00 0.43 26.07
C PRO A 105 -8.56 -0.09 26.15
N LEU A 106 -7.83 0.30 27.20
CA LEU A 106 -6.40 0.02 27.34
C LEU A 106 -6.12 -1.49 27.34
N GLU A 107 -6.97 -2.26 28.01
CA GLU A 107 -6.93 -3.72 28.11
C GLU A 107 -7.12 -4.41 26.75
N GLN A 108 -7.86 -3.82 25.82
CA GLN A 108 -8.10 -4.38 24.48
C GLN A 108 -7.01 -4.01 23.47
N LYS A 109 -6.14 -3.04 23.80
CA LYS A 109 -5.09 -2.57 22.90
C LYS A 109 -4.12 -3.67 22.47
N ALA A 110 -3.78 -4.58 23.38
CA ALA A 110 -2.92 -5.73 23.07
C ALA A 110 -3.61 -6.69 22.07
N THR A 111 -4.88 -7.02 22.32
CA THR A 111 -5.72 -7.87 21.45
C THR A 111 -5.79 -7.32 20.03
N VAL A 112 -6.09 -6.02 19.89
CA VAL A 112 -6.21 -5.37 18.58
C VAL A 112 -4.88 -5.29 17.84
N ARG A 113 -3.76 -5.06 18.55
CA ARG A 113 -2.42 -5.12 17.96
C ARG A 113 -2.04 -6.53 17.49
N GLN A 114 -2.37 -7.56 18.27
CA GLN A 114 -2.15 -8.96 17.87
C GLN A 114 -2.94 -9.34 16.61
N ALA A 115 -4.11 -8.72 16.39
CA ALA A 115 -4.88 -8.84 15.16
C ALA A 115 -4.27 -8.09 13.95
N GLY A 116 -3.09 -7.48 14.11
CA GLY A 116 -2.32 -6.82 13.05
C GLY A 116 -2.70 -5.36 12.81
N PHE A 117 -3.29 -4.68 13.79
CA PHE A 117 -3.47 -3.23 13.72
C PHE A 117 -2.19 -2.48 14.12
N GLU A 118 -1.93 -1.40 13.41
CA GLU A 118 -0.78 -0.53 13.65
C GLU A 118 -1.23 0.75 14.36
N TRP A 119 -0.39 1.26 15.26
CA TRP A 119 -0.69 2.51 15.97
C TRP A 119 -0.33 3.70 15.09
N VAL A 120 -1.25 4.65 14.98
CA VAL A 120 -1.05 5.89 14.21
C VAL A 120 -1.47 7.09 15.03
N ALA A 121 -0.74 8.20 14.85
CA ALA A 121 -1.08 9.52 15.35
C ALA A 121 -0.85 10.54 14.24
N ASP A 122 -1.93 11.00 13.65
CA ASP A 122 -1.95 11.97 12.54
C ASP A 122 -3.08 13.00 12.76
N GLY A 123 -3.44 13.78 11.73
CA GLY A 123 -4.50 14.79 11.80
C GLY A 123 -5.90 14.25 12.15
N ARG A 124 -6.11 12.93 12.04
CA ARG A 124 -7.36 12.25 12.45
C ARG A 124 -7.30 11.76 13.91
N GLY A 125 -6.23 12.02 14.64
CA GLY A 125 -6.06 11.65 16.05
C GLY A 125 -5.36 10.32 16.27
N LYS A 126 -5.23 9.92 17.55
CA LYS A 126 -4.54 8.69 17.97
C LYS A 126 -5.48 7.50 17.87
N ARG A 127 -5.09 6.47 17.12
CA ARG A 127 -5.89 5.25 16.93
C ARG A 127 -5.02 4.07 16.53
N LEU A 128 -5.65 2.89 16.51
CA LEU A 128 -5.12 1.71 15.84
C LEU A 128 -5.81 1.59 14.48
N HIS A 129 -5.09 1.20 13.43
CA HIS A 129 -5.71 1.00 12.12
C HIS A 129 -5.20 -0.24 11.39
N LYS A 130 -6.00 -0.75 10.47
CA LYS A 130 -5.64 -1.89 9.61
C LYS A 130 -6.31 -1.75 8.25
N ARG A 131 -5.58 -2.08 7.19
CA ARG A 131 -6.16 -2.18 5.84
C ARG A 131 -6.59 -3.62 5.57
N VAL A 132 -7.79 -3.79 5.06
CA VAL A 132 -8.36 -5.10 4.71
C VAL A 132 -9.09 -5.02 3.37
N PRO A 133 -9.30 -6.14 2.67
CA PRO A 133 -10.24 -6.20 1.56
C PRO A 133 -11.65 -5.75 1.99
N PHE A 134 -12.42 -5.18 1.06
CA PHE A 134 -13.75 -4.61 1.33
C PHE A 134 -14.71 -5.61 2.03
N ASP A 135 -14.68 -6.88 1.63
CA ASP A 135 -15.53 -7.94 2.18
C ASP A 135 -15.22 -8.32 3.64
N GLN A 136 -14.06 -7.92 4.17
CA GLN A 136 -13.67 -8.17 5.56
C GLN A 136 -13.95 -6.98 6.49
N ALA A 137 -14.27 -5.81 5.94
CA ALA A 137 -14.38 -4.57 6.71
C ALA A 137 -15.52 -4.61 7.74
N GLU A 138 -16.68 -5.11 7.35
CA GLU A 138 -17.87 -5.15 8.21
C GLU A 138 -17.68 -6.09 9.42
N SER A 139 -17.15 -7.30 9.18
CA SER A 139 -16.86 -8.25 10.26
C SER A 139 -15.86 -7.65 11.27
N LEU A 140 -14.85 -6.93 10.79
CA LEU A 140 -13.86 -6.30 11.65
C LEU A 140 -14.43 -5.11 12.42
N GLN A 141 -15.34 -4.35 11.81
CA GLN A 141 -16.08 -3.27 12.45
C GLN A 141 -16.89 -3.80 13.64
N GLN A 142 -17.69 -4.85 13.43
CA GLN A 142 -18.52 -5.46 14.46
C GLN A 142 -17.67 -5.99 15.63
N TRP A 143 -16.54 -6.63 15.32
CA TRP A 143 -15.59 -7.10 16.32
C TRP A 143 -15.03 -5.95 17.18
N LEU A 144 -14.59 -4.86 16.55
CA LEU A 144 -14.08 -3.68 17.27
C LEU A 144 -15.14 -3.02 18.17
N THR A 145 -16.39 -2.93 17.70
CA THR A 145 -17.50 -2.43 18.52
C THR A 145 -17.73 -3.32 19.74
N GLY A 146 -17.65 -4.64 19.59
CA GLY A 146 -17.73 -5.59 20.71
C GLY A 146 -16.59 -5.43 21.74
N LEU A 147 -15.44 -4.90 21.33
CA LEU A 147 -14.32 -4.57 22.21
C LEU A 147 -14.41 -3.16 22.83
N GLY A 148 -15.51 -2.42 22.59
CA GLY A 148 -15.71 -1.08 23.11
C GLY A 148 -14.97 0.03 22.34
N ALA A 149 -14.44 -0.26 21.15
CA ALA A 149 -13.95 0.79 20.25
C ALA A 149 -15.08 1.45 19.45
N VAL A 150 -14.79 2.65 18.95
CA VAL A 150 -15.59 3.33 17.93
C VAL A 150 -14.89 3.11 16.58
N PRO A 151 -15.37 2.18 15.74
CA PRO A 151 -14.71 1.89 14.47
C PRO A 151 -15.04 2.95 13.41
N GLY A 152 -14.03 3.32 12.62
CA GLY A 152 -14.18 4.14 11.41
C GLY A 152 -13.80 3.35 10.17
N LEU A 153 -14.57 3.47 9.08
CA LEU A 153 -14.28 2.81 7.82
C LEU A 153 -13.99 3.85 6.74
N VAL A 154 -12.89 3.70 6.03
CA VAL A 154 -12.52 4.55 4.89
C VAL A 154 -12.20 3.66 3.69
N THR A 155 -12.98 3.76 2.63
CA THR A 155 -12.68 3.08 1.37
C THR A 155 -11.46 3.71 0.69
N LEU A 156 -10.52 2.87 0.28
CA LEU A 156 -9.28 3.21 -0.37
C LEU A 156 -9.22 2.57 -1.75
N ASP A 157 -9.50 3.36 -2.78
CA ASP A 157 -9.40 2.92 -4.18
C ASP A 157 -7.96 3.11 -4.72
N CYS A 158 -7.73 2.77 -5.98
CA CYS A 158 -6.45 2.99 -6.66
C CYS A 158 -5.97 4.45 -6.65
N ARG A 159 -6.86 5.42 -6.41
CA ARG A 159 -6.58 6.85 -6.43
C ARG A 159 -6.47 7.43 -5.04
N SER A 160 -6.82 6.76 -3.95
CA SER A 160 -6.69 7.30 -2.59
C SER A 160 -5.78 6.48 -1.68
N ARG A 161 -5.56 5.19 -1.97
CA ARG A 161 -4.82 4.26 -1.08
C ARG A 161 -3.37 4.63 -0.78
N PHE A 162 -2.75 5.50 -1.58
CA PHE A 162 -1.39 6.00 -1.33
C PHE A 162 -1.32 7.52 -1.15
N ALA A 163 -2.47 8.21 -1.20
CA ALA A 163 -2.52 9.64 -0.93
C ALA A 163 -2.19 9.90 0.54
N ALA A 164 -1.73 11.11 0.85
CA ALA A 164 -1.71 11.56 2.24
C ALA A 164 -3.15 11.58 2.77
N MET A 165 -3.38 11.00 3.95
CA MET A 165 -4.67 10.97 4.66
C MET A 165 -4.74 12.05 5.74
#